data_AF-A0A3A8Q8A1-F1
#
_entry.id   AF-A0A3A8Q8A1-F1
#
_cell.length_a   1.000
_cell.length_b   1.000
_cell.length_c   1.000
_cell.angle_alpha   90.00
_cell.angle_beta   90.00
_cell.angle_gamma   90.00
#
_symmetry.space_group_name_H-M   'P 1'
#
loop_
_entity.id
_entity.type
_entity.pdbx_description
1 polymer ?
#
loop_
_entity_poly.entity_id
_entity_poly.type
_entity_poly.pdbx_seq_one_letter_code
_entity_poly.pdbx_strand_id
1 'polypeptide(L)'
;MSSSRSRRPRASSRRSGSSLFQSQAPSARHLRVQSTLSEEISLLFRGELSDPVLDGLALTSFELSPEGRTARIGYTLPPDATDLNAVKEALARAEGYVRSQLAQHLNLKRTPHLRFVHVGTAPCTEPDDSDWDEGEGGDA
;
A
#
# COMPACT_ATOMS: atom_id res chain seq x y z
N MET A 1 -18.50 -15.49 73.44
CA MET A 1 -17.98 -14.40 72.58
C MET A 1 -16.72 -14.96 71.91
N SER A 2 -16.85 -15.72 70.81
CA SER A 2 -16.75 -15.29 69.40
C SER A 2 -15.31 -14.87 69.02
N SER A 3 -14.62 -15.34 67.98
CA SER A 3 -14.83 -16.37 66.97
C SER A 3 -13.45 -16.67 66.38
N SER A 4 -13.18 -17.94 66.07
CA SER A 4 -11.92 -18.41 65.50
C SER A 4 -11.92 -18.35 63.97
N ARG A 5 -10.72 -18.18 63.43
CA ARG A 5 -10.21 -18.60 62.10
C ARG A 5 -10.52 -17.72 60.88
N SER A 6 -9.52 -16.90 60.57
CA SER A 6 -9.20 -16.38 59.25
C SER A 6 -8.90 -17.53 58.27
N ARG A 7 -9.67 -17.61 57.18
CA ARG A 7 -9.28 -18.27 55.93
C ARG A 7 -9.69 -17.37 54.77
N ARG A 8 -8.85 -16.38 54.46
CA ARG A 8 -8.97 -15.67 53.18
C ARG A 8 -8.32 -16.54 52.09
N PRO A 9 -9.06 -16.95 51.05
CA PRO A 9 -8.46 -17.70 49.95
C PRO A 9 -7.51 -16.79 49.17
N ARG A 10 -6.39 -17.39 48.75
CA ARG A 10 -5.42 -16.79 47.83
C ARG A 10 -6.11 -16.59 46.49
N ALA A 11 -6.29 -15.34 46.07
CA ALA A 11 -6.73 -15.02 44.73
C ALA A 11 -5.62 -15.45 43.77
N SER A 12 -5.84 -16.56 43.07
CA SER A 12 -5.05 -16.97 41.94
C SER A 12 -5.03 -15.84 40.92
N SER A 13 -3.84 -15.45 40.48
CA SER A 13 -3.68 -14.59 39.32
C SER A 13 -4.34 -15.30 38.13
N ARG A 14 -5.58 -14.92 37.83
CA ARG A 14 -6.09 -15.05 36.48
C ARG A 14 -5.30 -14.03 35.65
N ARG A 15 -4.15 -14.52 35.20
CA ARG A 15 -3.41 -14.01 34.06
C ARG A 15 -4.46 -13.76 32.97
N SER A 16 -4.90 -12.51 32.84
CA SER A 16 -5.73 -12.09 31.72
C SER A 16 -4.88 -12.30 30.48
N GLY A 17 -5.09 -13.45 29.85
CA GLY A 17 -4.84 -13.61 28.43
C GLY A 17 -5.83 -12.72 27.72
N SER A 18 -5.41 -11.50 27.40
CA SER A 18 -6.18 -10.59 26.54
C SER A 18 -5.23 -9.60 25.89
N SER A 19 -4.35 -10.09 25.03
CA SER A 19 -3.71 -9.23 24.03
C SER A 19 -3.46 -10.02 22.75
N LEU A 20 -4.48 -10.76 22.31
CA LEU A 20 -4.45 -11.34 20.98
C LEU A 20 -5.46 -10.52 20.17
N PHE A 21 -4.98 -9.95 19.08
CA PHE A 21 -5.76 -9.18 18.11
C PHE A 21 -6.12 -7.76 18.56
N GLN A 22 -5.12 -6.97 18.94
CA GLN A 22 -5.18 -5.54 18.63
C GLN A 22 -5.04 -5.42 17.11
N SER A 23 -6.14 -5.63 16.39
CA SER A 23 -6.27 -5.26 14.97
C SER A 23 -6.21 -3.74 14.91
N GLN A 24 -4.99 -3.18 14.89
CA GLN A 24 -4.81 -1.75 14.68
C GLN A 24 -5.35 -1.43 13.29
N ALA A 25 -6.46 -0.70 13.25
CA ALA A 25 -6.86 -0.01 12.04
C ALA A 25 -5.68 0.85 11.55
N PRO A 26 -5.44 0.95 10.23
CA PRO A 26 -4.34 1.73 9.70
C PRO A 26 -4.45 3.16 10.23
N SER A 27 -3.37 3.64 10.86
CA SER A 27 -3.35 4.99 11.41
C SER A 27 -3.59 6.03 10.29
N ALA A 28 -4.20 7.18 10.61
CA ALA A 28 -4.39 8.24 9.63
C ALA A 28 -3.06 8.70 8.99
N ARG A 29 -1.95 8.60 9.73
CA ARG A 29 -0.59 8.83 9.21
C ARG A 29 -0.21 7.78 8.15
N HIS A 30 -0.54 6.52 8.38
CA HIS A 30 -0.24 5.43 7.47
C HIS A 30 -0.96 5.63 6.13
N LEU A 31 -2.26 5.94 6.16
CA LEU A 31 -3.03 6.22 4.94
C LEU A 31 -2.46 7.41 4.16
N ARG A 32 -2.08 8.50 4.85
CA ARG A 32 -1.43 9.64 4.18
C ARG A 32 -0.11 9.25 3.50
N VAL A 33 0.75 8.51 4.21
CA VAL A 33 2.02 8.04 3.64
C VAL A 33 1.78 7.10 2.45
N GLN A 34 0.76 6.25 2.54
CA GLN A 34 0.37 5.35 1.47
C GLN A 34 -0.09 6.11 0.22
N SER A 35 -0.96 7.12 0.37
CA SER A 35 -1.40 7.97 -0.74
C SER A 35 -0.25 8.73 -1.39
N THR A 36 0.62 9.36 -0.59
CA THR A 36 1.80 10.06 -1.11
C THR A 36 2.73 9.10 -1.86
N LEU A 37 2.98 7.90 -1.33
CA LEU A 37 3.77 6.89 -2.02
C LEU A 37 3.13 6.44 -3.33
N SER A 38 1.82 6.21 -3.35
CA SER A 38 1.13 5.79 -4.56
C SER A 38 1.16 6.85 -5.66
N GLU A 39 1.03 8.13 -5.31
CA GLU A 39 1.10 9.26 -6.24
C GLU A 39 2.50 9.40 -6.82
N GLU A 40 3.54 9.46 -5.96
CA GLU A 40 4.93 9.57 -6.40
C GLU A 40 5.35 8.40 -7.27
N ILE A 41 5.00 7.16 -6.91
CA ILE A 41 5.33 5.99 -7.71
C ILE A 41 4.60 6.05 -9.05
N SER A 42 3.34 6.45 -9.09
CA SER A 42 2.58 6.59 -10.34
C SER A 42 3.19 7.65 -11.27
N LEU A 43 3.69 8.75 -10.71
CA LEU A 43 4.40 9.79 -11.46
C LEU A 43 5.73 9.28 -12.01
N LEU A 44 6.54 8.60 -11.19
CA LEU A 44 7.81 8.00 -11.63
C LEU A 44 7.61 6.95 -12.73
N PHE A 45 6.56 6.12 -12.60
CA PHE A 45 6.20 5.12 -13.62
C PHE A 45 5.75 5.76 -14.94
N ARG A 46 5.00 6.87 -14.90
CA ARG A 46 4.51 7.55 -16.12
C ARG A 46 5.56 8.45 -16.78
N GLY A 47 6.48 9.02 -16.00
CA GLY A 47 7.42 10.04 -16.48
C GLY A 47 8.85 9.55 -16.74
N GLU A 48 9.41 8.74 -15.85
CA GLU A 48 10.86 8.47 -15.81
C GLU A 48 11.23 7.03 -16.17
N LEU A 49 10.27 6.11 -16.17
CA LEU A 49 10.49 4.72 -16.55
C LEU A 49 10.51 4.57 -18.08
N SER A 50 11.64 4.91 -18.69
CA SER A 50 11.88 4.78 -20.15
C SER A 50 12.10 3.33 -20.64
N ASP A 51 11.60 2.33 -19.93
CA ASP A 51 11.74 0.93 -20.34
C ASP A 51 10.57 0.54 -21.26
N PRO A 52 10.80 0.21 -22.54
CA PRO A 52 9.74 -0.12 -23.50
C PRO A 52 8.94 -1.38 -23.14
N VAL A 53 9.47 -2.21 -22.23
CA VAL A 53 8.81 -3.42 -21.71
C VAL A 53 7.82 -3.08 -20.58
N LEU A 54 8.01 -1.93 -19.92
CA LEU A 54 7.15 -1.43 -18.86
C LEU A 54 6.17 -0.37 -19.37
N ASP A 55 6.38 0.11 -20.60
CA ASP A 55 5.50 1.05 -21.30
C ASP A 55 4.12 0.38 -21.52
N GLY A 56 3.10 0.90 -20.82
CA GLY A 56 1.76 0.31 -20.79
C GLY A 56 1.41 -0.52 -19.55
N LEU A 57 2.30 -0.62 -18.55
CA LEU A 57 1.95 -1.16 -17.24
C LEU A 57 1.07 -0.19 -16.46
N ALA A 58 -0.06 -0.69 -15.96
CA ALA A 58 -0.94 0.06 -15.07
C ALA A 58 -0.80 -0.46 -13.63
N LEU A 59 -0.51 0.46 -12.70
CA LEU A 59 -0.56 0.20 -11.27
C LEU A 59 -2.01 0.30 -10.80
N THR A 60 -2.53 -0.77 -10.20
CA THR A 60 -3.96 -0.88 -9.84
C THR A 60 -4.18 -0.85 -8.35
N SER A 61 -3.21 -1.34 -7.56
CA SER A 61 -3.33 -1.33 -6.11
C SER A 61 -2.00 -1.07 -5.44
N PHE A 62 -2.06 -0.35 -4.33
CA PHE A 62 -0.91 -0.08 -3.49
C PHE A 62 -1.30 -0.35 -2.04
N GLU A 63 -0.61 -1.27 -1.38
CA GLU A 63 -0.86 -1.66 0.01
C GLU A 63 0.45 -1.51 0.80
N LEU A 64 0.48 -0.57 1.74
CA LEU A 64 1.62 -0.42 2.64
C LEU A 64 1.40 -1.31 3.87
N SER A 65 2.43 -2.05 4.29
CA SER A 65 2.38 -2.80 5.54
C SER A 65 2.28 -1.84 6.73
N PRO A 66 1.50 -2.14 7.79
CA PRO A 66 1.35 -1.26 8.96
C PRO A 66 2.68 -0.91 9.63
N GLU A 67 3.69 -1.77 9.50
CA GLU A 67 5.06 -1.56 9.99
C GLU A 67 5.89 -0.60 9.13
N GLY A 68 5.38 -0.20 7.95
CA GLY A 68 6.05 0.69 6.99
C GLY A 68 7.30 0.09 6.33
N ARG A 69 7.52 -1.22 6.43
CA ARG A 69 8.73 -1.91 5.93
C ARG A 69 8.57 -2.54 4.56
N THR A 70 7.34 -2.85 4.17
CA THR A 70 7.03 -3.54 2.91
C THR A 70 5.85 -2.84 2.27
N ALA A 71 5.94 -2.52 0.99
CA ALA A 71 4.84 -2.03 0.18
C ALA A 71 4.54 -3.05 -0.91
N ARG A 72 3.29 -3.49 -1.02
CA ARG A 72 2.81 -4.34 -2.10
C ARG A 72 2.20 -3.47 -3.16
N ILE A 73 2.61 -3.72 -4.40
CA ILE A 73 2.17 -2.98 -5.56
C ILE A 73 1.56 -3.98 -6.53
N GLY A 74 0.26 -3.88 -6.71
CA GLY A 74 -0.47 -4.62 -7.73
C GLY A 74 -0.32 -3.93 -9.06
N TYR A 75 0.23 -4.64 -10.04
CA TYR A 75 0.31 -4.16 -11.41
C TYR A 75 -0.45 -5.09 -12.33
N THR A 76 -0.88 -4.53 -13.45
CA THR A 76 -1.57 -5.24 -14.51
C THR A 76 -0.81 -5.09 -15.82
N LEU A 77 -0.81 -6.16 -16.60
CA LEU A 77 -0.14 -6.21 -17.89
C LEU A 77 -1.15 -6.01 -19.03
N PRO A 78 -0.78 -5.29 -20.10
CA PRO A 78 -1.59 -5.26 -21.31
C PRO A 78 -1.63 -6.65 -21.94
N PRO A 79 -2.70 -6.99 -22.69
CA PRO A 79 -2.88 -8.31 -23.28
C PRO A 79 -1.77 -8.70 -24.28
N ASP A 80 -1.07 -7.72 -24.85
CA ASP A 80 0.05 -7.92 -25.79
C ASP A 80 1.38 -8.27 -25.10
N ALA A 81 1.50 -8.08 -23.77
CA ALA A 81 2.71 -8.40 -23.05
C ALA A 81 2.84 -9.91 -22.84
N THR A 82 3.53 -10.57 -23.76
CA THR A 82 3.67 -12.03 -23.80
C THR A 82 4.75 -12.54 -22.83
N ASP A 83 5.75 -11.71 -22.48
CA ASP A 83 6.94 -12.12 -21.73
C ASP A 83 6.97 -11.65 -20.26
N LEU A 84 6.31 -12.42 -19.39
CA LEU A 84 6.34 -12.19 -17.93
C LEU A 84 7.76 -12.14 -17.34
N ASN A 85 8.71 -12.89 -17.90
CA ASN A 85 10.10 -12.88 -17.42
C ASN A 85 10.83 -11.59 -17.78
N ALA A 86 10.64 -11.07 -19.00
CA ALA A 86 11.22 -9.79 -19.40
C ALA A 86 10.66 -8.65 -18.54
N VAL A 87 9.35 -8.67 -18.27
CA VAL A 87 8.69 -7.72 -17.37
C VAL A 87 9.26 -7.80 -15.96
N LYS A 88 9.46 -9.00 -15.41
CA LYS A 88 10.04 -9.17 -14.07
C LYS A 88 11.46 -8.61 -13.99
N GLU A 89 12.30 -8.83 -15.00
CA GLU A 89 13.64 -8.25 -15.03
C GLU A 89 13.60 -6.73 -15.12
N ALA A 90 12.76 -6.19 -16.00
CA ALA A 90 12.59 -4.75 -16.13
C ALA A 90 12.05 -4.13 -14.83
N LEU A 91 11.06 -4.74 -14.19
CA LEU A 91 10.54 -4.32 -12.87
C LEU A 91 11.62 -4.39 -11.79
N ALA A 92 12.52 -5.37 -11.82
CA ALA A 92 13.64 -5.43 -10.86
C ALA A 92 14.63 -4.27 -11.05
N ARG A 93 14.89 -3.86 -12.29
CA ARG A 93 15.71 -2.66 -12.60
C ARG A 93 14.99 -1.38 -12.16
N ALA A 94 13.71 -1.28 -12.50
CA ALA A 94 12.82 -0.19 -12.10
C ALA A 94 12.70 -0.07 -10.56
N GLU A 95 12.60 -1.19 -9.85
CA GLU A 95 12.54 -1.22 -8.39
C GLU A 95 13.75 -0.51 -7.77
N GLY A 96 14.96 -0.81 -8.27
CA GLY A 96 16.18 -0.19 -7.79
C GLY A 96 16.17 1.33 -7.99
N TYR A 97 15.70 1.79 -9.15
CA TYR A 97 15.57 3.20 -9.47
C TYR A 97 14.53 3.89 -8.57
N VAL A 98 13.30 3.36 -8.52
CA VAL A 98 12.21 3.90 -7.70
C VAL A 98 12.60 3.91 -6.22
N ARG A 99 13.26 2.87 -5.71
CA ARG A 99 13.75 2.84 -4.32
C ARG A 99 14.73 3.98 -4.04
N SER A 100 15.59 4.32 -4.98
CA SER A 100 16.55 5.41 -4.83
C SER A 100 15.86 6.78 -4.87
N GLN A 101 14.90 6.98 -5.78
CA GLN A 101 14.11 8.21 -5.88
C GLN A 101 13.26 8.43 -4.63
N LEU A 102 12.57 7.39 -4.15
CA LEU A 102 11.79 7.45 -2.91
C LEU A 102 12.65 7.76 -1.68
N ALA A 103 13.89 7.26 -1.63
CA ALA A 103 14.81 7.58 -0.55
C ALA A 103 15.21 9.07 -0.55
N GLN A 104 15.36 9.66 -1.73
CA GLN A 104 15.69 11.08 -1.90
C GLN A 104 14.48 12.00 -1.64
N HIS A 105 13.32 11.66 -2.21
CA HIS A 105 12.11 12.49 -2.14
C HIS A 105 11.45 12.49 -0.75
N LEU A 106 11.33 11.32 -0.10
CA LEU A 106 10.57 11.20 1.15
C LEU A 106 11.46 11.24 2.41
N ASN A 107 12.78 11.37 2.25
CA ASN A 107 13.78 11.39 3.33
C ASN A 107 13.50 10.32 4.42
N LEU A 108 13.08 9.13 3.99
CA LEU A 108 12.65 8.06 4.89
C LEU A 108 13.88 7.44 5.55
N LYS A 109 13.86 7.29 6.88
CA LYS A 109 14.89 6.52 7.61
C LYS A 109 15.02 5.08 7.12
N ARG A 110 13.97 4.53 6.52
CA ARG A 110 13.93 3.16 6.02
C ARG A 110 13.03 3.12 4.79
N THR A 111 13.63 2.94 3.62
CA THR A 111 12.86 2.75 2.39
C THR A 111 12.16 1.39 2.45
N PRO A 112 10.84 1.33 2.25
CA PRO A 112 10.13 0.06 2.25
C PRO A 112 10.59 -0.82 1.08
N HIS A 113 10.55 -2.14 1.28
CA HIS A 113 10.72 -3.09 0.21
C HIS A 113 9.48 -3.10 -0.68
N LEU A 114 9.67 -2.83 -1.97
CA LEU A 114 8.59 -2.86 -2.95
C LEU A 114 8.40 -4.31 -3.41
N ARG A 115 7.17 -4.79 -3.34
CA ARG A 115 6.79 -6.14 -3.76
C ARG A 115 5.78 -6.01 -4.89
N PHE A 116 6.23 -6.25 -6.10
CA PHE A 116 5.36 -6.25 -7.27
C PHE A 116 4.59 -7.58 -7.34
N VAL A 117 3.28 -7.49 -7.42
CA VAL A 117 2.36 -8.63 -7.56
C VAL A 117 1.57 -8.43 -8.84
N HIS A 118 1.61 -9.43 -9.71
CA HIS A 118 0.77 -9.46 -10.90
C HIS A 118 -0.67 -9.80 -10.47
N VAL A 119 -1.58 -8.82 -10.55
CA VAL A 119 -2.98 -8.97 -10.13
C VAL A 119 -3.82 -9.57 -11.26
N GLY A 120 -3.49 -9.26 -12.51
CA GLY A 120 -4.18 -9.75 -13.69
C GLY A 120 -3.98 -8.84 -14.89
N THR A 121 -4.82 -8.99 -15.90
CA THR A 121 -4.91 -8.07 -17.03
C THR A 121 -5.97 -7.03 -16.71
N ALA A 122 -5.60 -5.75 -16.75
CA ALA A 122 -6.59 -4.70 -16.61
C ALA A 122 -7.45 -4.68 -17.88
N PRO A 123 -8.78 -4.59 -17.75
CA PRO A 123 -9.59 -4.14 -18.88
C PRO A 123 -9.12 -2.73 -19.23
N CYS A 124 -9.01 -2.43 -20.53
CA CYS A 124 -8.74 -1.09 -21.03
C CYS A 124 -9.68 -0.13 -20.30
N THR A 125 -9.14 0.59 -19.31
CA THR A 125 -9.93 1.51 -18.51
C THR A 125 -10.13 2.71 -19.41
N GLU A 126 -11.33 2.80 -19.99
CA GLU A 126 -11.84 4.03 -20.57
C GLU A 126 -11.63 5.14 -19.54
N PRO A 127 -11.01 6.27 -19.90
CA PRO A 127 -10.91 7.40 -18.98
C PRO A 127 -12.32 7.75 -18.51
N ASP A 128 -12.51 7.77 -17.20
CA ASP A 128 -13.72 8.30 -16.59
C ASP A 128 -13.72 9.81 -16.87
N ASP A 129 -14.28 10.21 -18.02
CA ASP A 129 -14.62 11.59 -18.38
C ASP A 129 -15.76 12.11 -17.49
N SER A 130 -15.65 11.93 -16.17
CA SER A 130 -16.52 12.52 -15.15
C SER A 130 -15.94 13.86 -14.69
N ASP A 131 -15.65 14.75 -15.64
CA ASP A 131 -15.36 16.16 -15.38
C ASP A 131 -16.12 17.02 -16.40
N TRP A 132 -17.45 16.96 -16.33
CA TRP A 132 -18.30 18.05 -16.79
C TRP A 132 -19.16 18.50 -15.61
N ASP A 133 -18.56 19.43 -14.86
CA ASP A 133 -19.22 20.35 -13.96
C ASP A 133 -20.17 21.23 -14.77
N GLU A 134 -21.39 20.75 -15.02
CA GLU A 134 -22.52 21.61 -15.41
C GLU A 134 -23.43 21.79 -14.19
N GLY A 135 -22.90 22.53 -13.21
CA GLY A 135 -23.72 23.25 -12.24
C GLY A 135 -24.19 24.59 -12.81
N GLU A 136 -24.92 24.59 -13.94
CA GLU A 136 -25.61 25.80 -14.42
C GLU A 136 -27.01 25.94 -13.80
N GLY A 137 -27.36 27.17 -13.40
CA GLY A 137 -28.75 27.64 -13.45
C GLY A 137 -29.46 27.86 -12.13
N GLY A 138 -28.84 28.58 -11.19
CA GLY A 138 -29.59 29.26 -10.13
C GLY A 138 -30.20 30.56 -10.63
N ASP A 139 -31.32 30.50 -11.37
CA ASP A 139 -32.16 31.64 -11.71
C ASP A 139 -33.64 31.32 -11.42
N ALA A 140 -34.17 31.93 -10.35
CA ALA A 140 -35.51 32.53 -10.20
C ALA A 140 -35.96 32.55 -8.72
#